data_AF-A0A8D2JRF5-F1
#
_entry.id   AF-A0A8D2JRF5-F1
#
_cell.length_a   1.000
_cell.length_b   1.000
_cell.length_c   1.000
_cell.angle_alpha   90.00
_cell.angle_beta   90.00
_cell.angle_gamma   90.00
#
_symmetry.space_group_name_H-M   'P 1'
#
loop_
_entity.id
_entity.type
_entity.pdbx_description
1 polymer ?
#
loop_
_entity_poly.entity_id
_entity_poly.type
_entity_poly.pdbx_seq_one_letter_code
_entity_poly.pdbx_strand_id
1 'polypeptide(L)'
;MKTVLLILIILAVAMGPARALRCHVCSSSSNCKQPQTCPASSRYCRTMTTVEPLSGNLVRKDCADSCMPTYSQQGQVSSGVQSTQCCQDDLCNERLYSAAPTRTLLSSVTLGLALALGLLTSAAPRL
;
A
#
# COMPACT_ATOMS: atom_id res chain seq x y z
N MET A 1 18.49 -7.55 -41.67
CA MET A 1 18.30 -8.70 -40.75
C MET A 1 19.02 -8.51 -39.41
N LYS A 2 20.30 -8.12 -39.39
CA LYS A 2 21.10 -7.97 -38.17
C LYS A 2 20.62 -6.85 -37.22
N THR A 3 20.10 -5.75 -37.77
CA THR A 3 19.53 -4.62 -37.00
C THR A 3 18.24 -4.99 -36.28
N VAL A 4 17.36 -5.75 -36.93
CA VAL A 4 16.10 -6.24 -36.34
C VAL A 4 16.39 -7.17 -35.15
N LEU A 5 17.38 -8.05 -35.28
CA LEU A 5 17.79 -8.94 -34.20
C LEU A 5 18.30 -8.17 -32.97
N LEU A 6 19.11 -7.12 -33.18
CA LEU A 6 19.62 -6.28 -32.10
C LEU A 6 18.50 -5.54 -31.37
N ILE A 7 17.52 -5.00 -32.11
CA ILE A 7 16.36 -4.32 -31.51
C ILE A 7 15.54 -5.30 -30.67
N LEU A 8 15.32 -6.53 -31.14
CA LEU A 8 14.58 -7.56 -30.40
C LEU A 8 15.27 -7.96 -29.09
N ILE A 9 16.60 -8.10 -29.10
CA ILE A 9 17.39 -8.45 -27.90
C ILE A 9 17.32 -7.30 -26.88
N ILE A 10 17.46 -6.05 -27.32
CA ILE A 10 17.37 -4.88 -26.44
C ILE A 10 15.97 -4.79 -25.79
N LEU A 11 14.92 -5.04 -26.57
CA LEU A 11 13.54 -5.00 -26.08
C LEU A 11 13.28 -6.13 -25.05
N ALA A 12 13.77 -7.34 -25.31
CA ALA A 12 13.65 -8.47 -24.39
C ALA A 12 14.38 -8.25 -23.06
N VAL A 13 15.52 -7.55 -23.06
CA VAL A 13 16.25 -7.20 -21.84
C VAL A 13 15.57 -6.06 -21.06
N ALA A 14 14.95 -5.10 -21.77
CA ALA A 14 14.18 -4.03 -21.13
C ALA A 14 12.90 -4.56 -20.47
N MET A 15 12.34 -5.66 -21.00
CA MET A 15 11.24 -6.40 -20.41
C MET A 15 11.79 -7.34 -19.33
N GLY A 16 11.99 -6.82 -18.12
CA GLY A 16 12.38 -7.63 -16.96
C GLY A 16 11.47 -8.86 -16.76
N PRO A 17 11.93 -9.87 -16.00
CA PRO A 17 11.17 -11.12 -15.84
C PRO A 17 9.77 -10.83 -15.31
N ALA A 18 8.74 -11.29 -16.03
CA ALA A 18 7.35 -11.26 -15.58
C ALA A 18 7.20 -12.25 -14.42
N ARG A 19 7.59 -11.82 -13.21
CA ARG A 19 7.39 -12.60 -12.00
C ARG A 19 5.96 -12.44 -11.55
N ALA A 20 5.30 -13.57 -11.30
CA ALA A 20 3.98 -13.58 -10.70
C ALA A 20 4.08 -13.04 -9.27
N LEU A 21 3.21 -12.08 -8.96
CA LEU A 21 3.11 -11.45 -7.65
C LEU A 21 2.91 -12.51 -6.57
N ARG A 22 3.55 -12.38 -5.41
CA ARG A 22 3.27 -13.19 -4.23
C ARG A 22 2.45 -12.38 -3.24
N CYS A 23 1.39 -12.96 -2.70
CA CYS A 23 0.56 -12.30 -1.69
C CYS A 23 0.27 -13.26 -0.55
N HIS A 24 -0.18 -12.75 0.59
CA HIS A 24 -0.86 -13.57 1.58
C HIS A 24 -2.30 -13.84 1.12
N VAL A 25 -2.74 -15.10 1.13
CA VAL A 25 -4.10 -15.51 0.71
C VAL A 25 -4.73 -16.34 1.82
N CYS A 26 -5.76 -15.80 2.48
CA CYS A 26 -6.38 -16.44 3.65
C CYS A 26 -7.69 -15.76 4.06
N SER A 27 -8.47 -16.44 4.91
CA SER A 27 -9.67 -15.92 5.56
C SER A 27 -9.61 -16.28 7.04
N SER A 28 -9.64 -15.28 7.93
CA SER A 28 -9.47 -15.48 9.38
C SER A 28 -10.16 -14.36 10.16
N SER A 29 -10.40 -14.55 11.46
CA SER A 29 -10.91 -13.50 12.35
C SER A 29 -9.85 -12.45 12.72
N SER A 30 -8.58 -12.72 12.41
CA SER A 30 -7.43 -11.87 12.74
C SER A 30 -6.45 -11.79 11.57
N ASN A 31 -5.36 -11.03 11.74
CA ASN A 31 -4.33 -10.93 10.71
C ASN A 31 -3.73 -12.31 10.39
N CYS A 32 -3.99 -12.80 9.19
CA CYS A 32 -3.47 -14.08 8.71
C CYS A 32 -2.32 -13.88 7.72
N LYS A 33 -1.36 -14.82 7.72
CA LYS A 33 -0.17 -14.79 6.84
C LYS A 33 0.01 -16.15 6.18
N GLN A 34 -0.43 -16.26 4.92
CA GLN A 34 -0.27 -17.47 4.13
C GLN A 34 0.25 -17.11 2.74
N PRO A 35 1.59 -17.01 2.55
CA PRO A 35 2.19 -16.65 1.28
C PRO A 35 1.80 -17.63 0.16
N GLN A 36 1.34 -17.11 -0.97
CA GLN A 36 1.02 -17.87 -2.17
C GLN A 36 1.46 -17.08 -3.42
N THR A 37 1.81 -17.80 -4.49
CA THR A 37 2.04 -17.21 -5.80
C THR A 37 0.69 -16.94 -6.46
N CYS A 38 0.47 -15.71 -6.90
CA CYS A 38 -0.77 -15.30 -7.55
C CYS A 38 -0.82 -15.75 -9.02
N PRO A 39 -2.01 -15.80 -9.63
CA PRO A 39 -2.15 -15.89 -11.08
C PRO A 39 -1.36 -14.78 -11.79
N ALA A 40 -0.85 -15.06 -13.00
CA ALA A 40 -0.07 -14.09 -13.78
C ALA A 40 -0.87 -12.82 -14.17
N SER A 41 -2.20 -12.90 -14.18
CA SER A 41 -3.10 -11.76 -14.40
C SER A 41 -3.18 -10.81 -13.21
N SER A 42 -2.91 -11.31 -12.00
CA SER A 42 -3.13 -10.54 -10.77
C SER A 42 -2.06 -9.48 -10.59
N ARG A 43 -2.52 -8.26 -10.33
CA ARG A 43 -1.69 -7.05 -10.24
C ARG A 43 -1.66 -6.44 -8.84
N TYR A 44 -2.47 -6.96 -7.93
CA TYR A 44 -2.66 -6.42 -6.58
C TYR A 44 -2.75 -7.55 -5.55
N CYS A 45 -2.13 -7.33 -4.40
CA CYS A 45 -2.53 -7.98 -3.16
C CYS A 45 -3.66 -7.15 -2.53
N ARG A 46 -4.76 -7.81 -2.19
CA ARG A 46 -5.92 -7.20 -1.57
C ARG A 46 -6.11 -7.70 -0.14
N THR A 47 -6.49 -6.80 0.75
CA THR A 47 -6.93 -7.09 2.12
C THR A 47 -8.29 -6.45 2.32
N MET A 48 -9.30 -7.26 2.64
CA MET A 48 -10.63 -6.82 3.04
C MET A 48 -10.81 -7.10 4.53
N THR A 49 -11.14 -6.07 5.29
CA THR A 49 -11.45 -6.18 6.72
C THR A 49 -12.90 -5.81 6.92
N THR A 50 -13.67 -6.71 7.51
CA THR A 50 -15.06 -6.48 7.92
C THR A 50 -15.12 -6.54 9.43
N VAL A 51 -15.71 -5.52 10.05
CA VAL A 51 -15.87 -5.39 11.50
C VAL A 51 -17.37 -5.46 11.77
N GLU A 52 -17.84 -6.59 12.26
CA GLU A 52 -19.25 -6.82 12.57
C GLU A 52 -19.43 -6.92 14.10
N PRO A 53 -20.26 -6.09 14.75
CA PRO A 53 -20.35 -6.05 16.21
C PRO A 53 -20.76 -7.39 16.87
N LEU A 54 -21.56 -8.20 16.18
CA LEU A 54 -22.15 -9.44 16.73
C LEU A 54 -21.46 -10.71 16.22
N SER A 55 -21.01 -10.70 14.96
CA SER A 55 -20.43 -11.89 14.31
C SER A 55 -18.90 -11.93 14.39
N GLY A 56 -18.28 -10.88 14.91
CA GLY A 56 -16.83 -10.75 15.01
C GLY A 56 -16.19 -10.21 13.73
N ASN A 57 -14.88 -10.00 13.80
CA ASN A 57 -14.13 -9.45 12.68
C ASN A 57 -13.81 -10.54 11.65
N LEU A 58 -13.70 -10.13 10.39
CA LEU A 58 -13.25 -10.98 9.30
C LEU A 58 -12.18 -10.26 8.48
N VAL A 59 -11.03 -10.89 8.37
CA VAL A 59 -9.94 -10.52 7.47
C VAL A 59 -9.91 -11.51 6.33
N ARG A 60 -10.07 -11.02 5.11
CA ARG A 60 -9.85 -11.77 3.87
C ARG A 60 -8.69 -11.16 3.11
N LYS A 61 -7.74 -11.97 2.71
CA LYS A 61 -6.63 -11.58 1.86
C LYS A 61 -6.62 -12.43 0.60
N ASP A 62 -6.40 -11.80 -0.54
CA ASP A 62 -6.42 -12.48 -1.82
C ASP A 62 -5.59 -11.73 -2.90
N CYS A 63 -5.36 -12.41 -4.01
CA CYS A 63 -4.80 -11.84 -5.23
C CYS A 63 -5.93 -11.25 -6.07
N ALA A 64 -5.74 -10.08 -6.67
CA ALA A 64 -6.74 -9.46 -7.52
C ALA A 64 -6.13 -8.86 -8.79
N ASP A 65 -6.86 -8.98 -9.90
CA ASP A 65 -6.50 -8.36 -11.18
C ASP A 65 -6.77 -6.84 -11.15
N SER A 66 -7.81 -6.43 -10.42
CA SER A 66 -8.13 -5.02 -10.13
C SER A 66 -8.49 -4.86 -8.66
N CYS A 67 -8.16 -3.70 -8.08
CA CYS A 67 -8.42 -3.44 -6.68
C CYS A 67 -8.74 -1.96 -6.48
N MET A 68 -9.89 -1.68 -5.85
CA MET A 68 -10.31 -0.34 -5.46
C MET A 68 -10.26 -0.23 -3.94
N PRO A 69 -9.39 0.62 -3.36
CA PRO A 69 -9.32 0.78 -1.93
C PRO A 69 -10.61 1.44 -1.42
N THR A 70 -11.14 0.92 -0.32
CA THR A 70 -12.27 1.51 0.39
C THR A 70 -11.85 1.84 1.81
N TYR A 71 -11.98 3.12 2.15
CA TYR A 71 -11.83 3.60 3.51
C TYR A 71 -13.21 3.65 4.13
N SER A 72 -13.33 3.04 5.31
CA SER A 72 -14.57 3.06 6.06
C SER A 72 -14.93 4.50 6.44
N GLN A 73 -16.01 5.02 5.86
CA GLN A 73 -16.65 6.25 6.30
C GLN A 73 -17.39 5.94 7.61
N GLN A 74 -16.95 6.55 8.71
CA GLN A 74 -17.67 6.48 9.99
C GLN A 74 -19.08 7.07 9.80
N GLY A 75 -20.12 6.24 9.84
CA GLY A 75 -21.49 6.75 9.66
C GLY A 75 -22.66 5.77 9.74
N GLN A 76 -22.47 4.45 9.54
CA GLN A 76 -23.60 3.50 9.65
C GLN A 76 -23.27 2.35 10.60
N VAL A 77 -23.80 2.48 11.82
CA VAL A 77 -23.49 1.64 12.99
C VAL A 77 -24.21 0.28 12.97
N SER A 78 -25.09 0.03 11.99
CA SER A 78 -25.99 -1.13 11.99
C SER A 78 -25.64 -2.27 11.03
N SER A 79 -24.64 -2.11 10.14
CA SER A 79 -24.33 -3.13 9.11
C SER A 79 -22.85 -3.49 9.00
N GLY A 80 -22.09 -3.20 10.06
CA GLY A 80 -20.66 -3.45 10.10
C GLY A 80 -19.85 -2.45 9.27
N VAL A 81 -18.55 -2.42 9.51
CA VAL A 81 -17.60 -1.55 8.84
C VAL A 81 -16.71 -2.39 7.93
N GLN A 82 -16.75 -2.13 6.61
CA GLN A 82 -15.87 -2.79 5.65
C GLN A 82 -14.81 -1.83 5.12
N SER A 83 -13.56 -2.29 5.05
CA SER A 83 -12.45 -1.56 4.44
C SER A 83 -11.66 -2.48 3.52
N THR A 84 -11.22 -1.94 2.38
CA THR A 84 -10.40 -2.63 1.38
C THR A 84 -9.08 -1.90 1.20
N GLN A 85 -7.98 -2.63 1.24
CA GLN A 85 -6.63 -2.15 0.97
C GLN A 85 -6.01 -2.91 -0.18
N CYS A 86 -5.25 -2.19 -1.00
CA CYS A 86 -4.65 -2.66 -2.23
C CYS A 86 -3.17 -2.26 -2.25
N CYS A 87 -2.29 -3.16 -2.64
CA CYS A 87 -0.87 -2.89 -2.85
C CYS A 87 -0.30 -3.81 -3.95
N GLN A 88 0.88 -3.50 -4.50
CA GLN A 88 1.39 -4.15 -5.72
C GLN A 88 2.77 -4.81 -5.57
N ASP A 89 3.32 -4.84 -4.35
CA ASP A 89 4.62 -5.47 -4.07
C ASP A 89 4.44 -6.87 -3.48
N ASP A 90 5.46 -7.71 -3.62
CA ASP A 90 5.44 -9.06 -3.05
C ASP A 90 5.19 -9.01 -1.53
N LEU A 91 4.17 -9.75 -1.09
CA LEU A 91 3.74 -9.92 0.29
C LEU A 91 3.37 -8.60 1.00
N CYS A 92 3.11 -7.53 0.24
CA CYS A 92 2.79 -6.21 0.80
C CYS A 92 1.56 -6.20 1.73
N ASN A 93 0.68 -7.18 1.57
CA ASN A 93 -0.49 -7.37 2.43
C ASN A 93 -0.19 -8.15 3.74
N GLU A 94 1.05 -8.15 4.24
CA GLU A 94 1.44 -8.83 5.48
C GLU A 94 0.74 -8.27 6.72
N ARG A 95 0.57 -6.94 6.77
CA ARG A 95 0.00 -6.21 7.90
C ARG A 95 -1.45 -5.81 7.62
N LEU A 96 -2.22 -5.62 8.69
CA LEU A 96 -3.48 -4.90 8.63
C LEU A 96 -3.17 -3.43 8.84
N TYR A 97 -3.63 -2.56 7.96
CA TYR A 97 -3.68 -1.13 8.27
C TYR A 97 -5.06 -0.82 8.84
N SER A 98 -5.10 -0.16 9.98
CA SER A 98 -6.35 0.43 10.47
C SER A 98 -6.60 1.71 9.69
N ALA A 99 -7.83 1.94 9.24
CA ALA A 99 -8.25 3.21 8.63
C ALA A 99 -8.35 4.37 9.65
N ALA A 100 -7.78 4.22 10.86
CA ALA A 100 -7.71 5.31 11.81
C ALA A 100 -6.77 6.38 11.23
N PRO A 101 -7.20 7.65 11.13
CA PRO A 101 -6.30 8.71 10.71
C PRO A 101 -5.15 8.75 11.70
N THR A 102 -3.94 8.41 11.27
CA THR A 102 -2.73 8.71 12.03
C THR A 102 -2.70 10.23 12.10
N ARG A 103 -3.13 10.81 13.23
CA ARG A 103 -2.88 12.22 13.51
C ARG A 103 -1.37 12.38 13.57
N THR A 104 -0.75 12.72 12.45
CA THR A 104 0.62 13.19 12.43
C THR A 104 0.63 14.49 13.21
N LEU A 105 0.94 14.41 14.50
CA LEU A 105 1.30 15.58 15.26
C LEU A 105 2.59 16.10 14.62
N LEU A 106 2.48 17.08 13.73
CA LEU A 106 3.64 17.86 13.31
C LEU A 106 4.20 18.46 14.59
N SER A 107 5.29 17.88 15.07
CA SER A 107 6.02 18.40 16.22
C SER A 107 6.44 19.82 15.85
N SER A 108 5.95 20.80 16.61
CA SER A 108 6.24 22.24 16.48
C SER A 108 7.73 22.56 16.43
N VAL A 109 8.57 21.61 16.85
CA VAL A 109 10.03 21.64 16.80
C VAL A 109 10.57 21.80 15.37
N THR A 110 9.95 21.20 14.35
CA THR A 110 10.46 21.30 12.96
C THR A 110 10.18 22.66 12.33
N LEU A 111 9.06 23.29 12.68
CA LEU A 111 8.72 24.64 12.23
C LEU A 111 9.62 25.70 12.87
N GLY A 112 9.93 25.55 14.16
CA GLY A 112 10.80 26.47 14.89
C GLY A 112 12.24 26.51 14.36
N LEU A 113 12.79 25.35 13.98
CA LEU A 113 14.15 25.27 13.46
C LEU A 113 14.27 25.89 12.05
N ALA A 114 13.23 25.76 11.21
CA ALA A 114 13.20 26.37 9.87
C ALA A 114 13.13 27.91 9.94
N LEU A 115 12.36 28.48 10.88
CA LEU A 115 12.32 29.93 11.07
C LEU A 115 13.64 30.49 11.64
N ALA A 116 14.28 29.77 12.56
CA ALA A 116 15.56 30.19 13.13
C ALA A 116 16.65 30.26 12.06
N LEU A 117 16.78 29.25 11.19
CA LEU A 117 17.78 29.27 10.12
C LEU A 117 17.50 30.37 9.08
N GLY A 118 16.24 30.65 8.75
CA GLY A 118 15.89 31.73 7.83
C GLY A 118 16.34 33.11 8.31
N LEU A 119 16.21 33.39 9.62
CA LEU A 119 16.63 34.67 10.20
C LEU A 119 18.16 34.84 10.19
N LEU A 120 18.94 33.78 10.44
CA LEU A 120 20.40 33.85 10.36
C LEU A 120 20.91 34.19 8.95
N THR A 121 20.20 33.78 7.90
CA THR A 121 20.58 34.09 6.51
C THR A 121 20.27 35.54 6.10
N SER A 122 19.35 36.21 6.79
CA SER A 122 18.97 37.61 6.52
C SER A 122 19.84 38.64 7.24
N ALA A 123 20.59 38.22 8.26
CA ALA A 123 21.40 39.11 9.11
C ALA A 123 22.90 39.12 8.78
N ALA A 124 23.35 38.35 7.78
CA ALA A 124 24.75 38.38 7.35
C ALA A 124 25.00 39.64 6.50
N PRO A 125 25.87 40.59 6.94
CA PRO A 125 26.27 41.70 6.10
C PRO A 125 27.08 41.15 4.92
N ARG A 126 26.69 41.50 3.70
CA ARG A 126 27.50 41.26 2.51
C ARG A 126 28.75 42.15 2.63
N LEU A 127 29.91 41.54 2.93
CA LEU A 127 31.22 42.13 2.65
C LEU A 127 31.66 41.70 1.26
#